data_AF-A0A218PMR6-F1
#
_entry.id   AF-A0A218PMR6-F1
#
_cell.length_a   1.000
_cell.length_b   1.000
_cell.length_c   1.000
_cell.angle_alpha   90.00
_cell.angle_beta   90.00
_cell.angle_gamma   90.00
#
_symmetry.space_group_name_H-M   'P 1'
#
loop_
_entity.id
_entity.type
_entity.pdbx_description
1 polymer ?
#
loop_
_entity_poly.entity_id
_entity_poly.type
_entity_poly.pdbx_seq_one_letter_code
_entity_poly.pdbx_strand_id
1 'polypeptide(L)'
;MNDPDKGATITITREELHRRAWETPPHELAQEFGITRRRLIEIFIKLAVPYPRRLYWRRKTAGKPVIALNLTSPPQDTPQYIVIEPTLPRRSPHEGSVPWHPLIASWHKERARLRALPPPYGTALDWTPLQLRQHKILDMIFKAVQKDGLVPRDARREKGFIFQYQSIEILCSLTEKKRRIQEPRVRTSEFVFVLKPTGNLVFKIERCFANNGRREWLEEGGRRLEAMVPEIISSIREAALASLRLWQIQQEQTRKSAEVRERREVEAKRRQIDRNRWEAFIEYGHRLTVADQLEKFIRHLECTTSDFSVIIDGRPISDWLRWARSHLEKFDPRLLSTEAIFAEIAERRDSPRPEKSAGL
;
A
#
# COMPACT_ATOMS: atom_id res chain seq x y z
N MET A 1 40.19 -31.14 29.74
CA MET A 1 41.03 -29.93 29.57
C MET A 1 40.38 -28.84 30.40
N ASN A 2 41.11 -28.37 31.41
CA ASN A 2 40.65 -27.43 32.43
C ASN A 2 40.38 -26.05 31.81
N ASP A 3 39.24 -25.44 32.16
CA ASP A 3 38.90 -24.05 31.84
C ASP A 3 39.11 -23.20 33.10
N PRO A 4 40.14 -22.33 33.18
CA PRO A 4 40.45 -21.55 34.37
C PRO A 4 39.96 -20.11 34.19
N ASP A 5 38.67 -19.85 34.33
CA ASP A 5 38.19 -18.46 34.47
C ASP A 5 36.96 -18.34 35.38
N LYS A 6 37.09 -18.88 36.59
CA LYS A 6 36.25 -18.45 37.72
C LYS A 6 36.74 -17.07 38.15
N GLY A 7 35.90 -16.05 37.94
CA GLY A 7 36.18 -14.65 38.24
C GLY A 7 36.90 -14.48 39.57
N ALA A 8 38.16 -14.04 39.51
CA ALA A 8 38.99 -13.82 40.67
C ALA A 8 38.38 -12.71 41.53
N THR A 9 38.07 -13.02 42.79
CA THR A 9 37.66 -12.03 43.79
C THR A 9 38.83 -11.12 44.13
N ILE A 10 38.65 -9.81 44.03
CA ILE A 10 39.71 -8.82 44.28
C ILE A 10 39.54 -8.25 45.69
N THR A 11 40.48 -8.51 46.59
CA THR A 11 40.51 -7.87 47.92
C THR A 11 41.24 -6.54 47.83
N ILE A 12 40.58 -5.44 48.21
CA ILE A 12 41.18 -4.09 48.21
C ILE A 12 41.02 -3.42 49.57
N THR A 13 42.09 -2.80 50.05
CA THR A 13 42.10 -2.02 51.30
C THR A 13 41.64 -0.59 51.08
N ARG A 14 41.30 0.11 52.16
CA ARG A 14 40.85 1.51 52.13
C ARG A 14 41.88 2.45 51.51
N GLU A 15 43.15 2.28 51.86
CA GLU A 15 44.27 3.09 51.39
C GLU A 15 44.55 2.82 49.90
N GLU A 16 44.51 1.55 49.51
CA GLU A 16 44.73 1.14 48.13
C GLU A 16 43.62 1.63 47.20
N LEU A 17 42.37 1.56 47.66
CA LEU A 17 41.23 2.07 46.92
C LEU A 17 41.30 3.59 46.74
N HIS A 18 41.76 4.33 47.75
CA HIS A 18 41.99 5.77 47.64
C HIS A 18 43.05 6.08 46.58
N ARG A 19 44.24 5.47 46.69
CA ARG A 19 45.32 5.65 45.73
C ARG A 19 44.86 5.44 44.29
N ARG A 20 44.24 4.28 44.02
CA ARG A 20 43.72 3.95 42.67
C ARG A 20 42.65 4.92 42.18
N ALA A 21 41.81 5.43 43.08
CA ALA A 21 40.77 6.40 42.71
C ALA A 21 41.33 7.72 42.19
N TRP A 22 42.55 8.13 42.60
CA TRP A 22 43.20 9.38 42.18
C TRP A 22 44.21 9.17 41.02
N GLU A 23 44.62 7.92 40.78
CA GLU A 23 45.48 7.52 39.65
C GLU A 23 44.69 7.16 38.39
N THR A 24 43.56 6.44 38.56
CA THR A 24 42.74 5.92 37.46
C THR A 24 41.32 6.51 37.46
N PRO A 25 40.80 6.96 36.31
CA PRO A 25 39.41 7.40 36.18
C PRO A 25 38.39 6.35 36.66
N PRO A 26 37.29 6.74 37.35
CA PRO A 26 36.31 5.81 37.92
C PRO A 26 35.59 4.85 36.95
N HIS A 27 35.73 5.05 35.64
CA HIS A 27 35.12 4.18 34.65
C HIS A 27 36.06 3.03 34.25
N GLU A 28 37.34 3.34 34.05
CA GLU A 28 38.43 2.36 33.87
C GLU A 28 38.61 1.53 35.14
N LEU A 29 38.64 2.15 36.32
CA LEU A 29 38.77 1.44 37.59
C LEU A 29 37.59 0.48 37.85
N ALA A 30 36.38 0.85 37.43
CA ALA A 30 35.22 -0.05 37.53
C ALA A 30 35.33 -1.25 36.59
N GLN A 31 35.90 -1.04 35.40
CA GLN A 31 36.15 -2.08 34.40
C GLN A 31 37.24 -3.06 34.85
N GLU A 32 38.33 -2.57 35.43
CA GLU A 32 39.40 -3.39 36.03
C GLU A 32 38.87 -4.31 37.13
N PHE A 33 37.96 -3.78 37.96
CA PHE A 33 37.34 -4.55 39.03
C PHE A 33 36.17 -5.42 38.57
N GLY A 34 35.80 -5.39 37.28
CA GLY A 34 34.66 -6.14 36.75
C GLY A 34 33.33 -5.77 37.41
N ILE A 35 33.15 -4.51 37.83
CA ILE A 35 31.94 -4.02 38.51
C ILE A 35 31.35 -2.81 37.80
N THR A 36 30.10 -2.48 38.13
CA THR A 36 29.48 -1.25 37.60
C THR A 36 30.03 0.00 38.31
N ARG A 37 30.05 1.13 37.59
CA ARG A 37 30.45 2.43 38.17
C ARG A 37 29.61 2.83 39.40
N ARG A 38 28.35 2.43 39.46
CA ARG A 38 27.48 2.64 40.63
C ARG A 38 27.97 1.83 41.83
N ARG A 39 28.30 0.55 41.62
CA ARG A 39 28.85 -0.32 42.66
C ARG A 39 30.19 0.20 43.18
N LEU A 40 31.06 0.68 42.31
CA LEU A 40 32.31 1.33 42.71
C LEU A 40 32.06 2.54 43.62
N ILE A 41 31.04 3.36 43.32
CA ILE A 41 30.67 4.51 44.19
C ILE A 41 30.14 4.05 45.55
N GLU A 42 29.31 3.01 45.60
CA GLU A 42 28.86 2.41 46.87
C GLU A 42 30.05 1.94 47.72
N ILE A 43 31.06 1.35 47.09
CA ILE A 43 32.28 0.89 47.77
C ILE A 43 33.07 2.08 48.33
N PHE A 44 33.24 3.16 47.56
CA PHE A 44 33.88 4.38 48.07
C PHE A 44 33.16 4.97 49.28
N ILE A 45 31.82 5.00 49.23
CA ILE A 45 30.99 5.49 50.35
C ILE A 45 31.15 4.58 51.57
N LYS A 46 31.09 3.26 51.37
CA LYS A 46 31.19 2.27 52.45
C LYS A 46 32.54 2.29 53.17
N LEU A 47 33.63 2.56 52.45
CA LEU A 47 34.98 2.68 53.03
C LEU A 47 35.32 4.11 53.46
N ALA A 48 34.37 5.04 53.39
CA ALA A 48 34.57 6.46 53.68
C ALA A 48 35.83 7.02 52.97
N VAL A 49 36.01 6.65 51.70
CA VAL A 49 37.14 7.04 50.86
C VAL A 49 36.74 8.27 50.04
N PRO A 50 37.43 9.41 50.17
CA PRO A 50 37.20 10.54 49.29
C PRO A 50 37.69 10.17 47.88
N TYR A 51 36.80 10.30 46.89
CA TYR A 51 37.10 9.98 45.49
C TYR A 51 36.91 11.21 44.59
N PRO A 52 37.70 11.34 43.50
CA PRO A 52 37.63 12.49 42.61
C PRO A 52 36.29 12.57 41.87
N ARG A 53 35.64 13.73 41.96
CA ARG A 53 34.46 14.04 41.14
C ARG A 53 34.84 14.21 39.67
N ARG A 54 33.86 14.11 38.76
CA ARG A 54 34.04 14.25 37.29
C ARG A 54 34.83 15.51 36.89
N LEU A 55 34.67 16.59 37.64
CA LEU A 55 35.36 17.85 37.39
C LEU A 55 36.88 17.77 37.63
N TYR A 56 37.33 16.98 38.62
CA TYR A 56 38.75 16.74 38.89
C TYR A 56 39.43 16.12 37.66
N TRP A 57 38.86 15.03 37.13
CA TRP A 57 39.41 14.33 35.96
C TRP A 57 39.42 15.21 34.71
N ARG A 58 38.37 16.00 34.49
CA ARG A 58 38.34 16.98 33.38
C ARG A 58 39.46 18.03 33.48
N ARG A 59 39.81 18.48 34.69
CA ARG A 59 40.89 19.44 34.91
C ARG A 59 42.26 18.78 34.76
N LYS A 60 42.44 17.56 35.30
CA LYS A 60 43.67 16.76 35.20
C LYS A 60 44.01 16.43 33.75
N THR A 61 43.04 15.97 32.94
CA THR A 61 43.23 15.67 31.51
C THR A 61 43.51 16.92 30.67
N ALA A 62 43.07 18.10 31.13
CA ALA A 62 43.31 19.38 30.48
C ALA A 62 44.59 20.08 30.99
N GLY A 63 45.45 19.40 31.75
CA GLY A 63 46.73 19.93 32.25
C GLY A 63 46.61 21.04 33.30
N LYS A 64 45.43 21.23 33.91
CA LYS A 64 45.20 22.28 34.92
C LYS A 64 45.60 21.80 36.32
N PRO A 65 46.01 22.69 37.25
CA PRO A 65 46.31 22.30 38.61
C PRO A 65 45.07 21.70 39.28
N VAL A 66 45.28 20.56 39.96
CA VAL A 66 44.28 19.78 40.69
C VAL A 66 44.80 19.41 42.07
N ILE A 67 43.92 19.35 43.07
CA ILE A 67 44.26 18.96 44.45
C ILE A 67 43.62 17.59 44.72
N ALA A 68 44.43 16.62 45.13
CA ALA A 68 43.94 15.34 45.64
C ALA A 68 43.57 15.49 47.13
N LEU A 69 42.41 14.97 47.53
CA LEU A 69 42.00 15.01 48.94
C LEU A 69 42.70 13.88 49.69
N ASN A 70 43.37 14.21 50.80
CA ASN A 70 44.02 13.21 51.65
C ASN A 70 42.98 12.30 52.33
N LEU A 71 43.39 11.07 52.62
CA LEU A 71 42.57 10.10 53.33
C LEU A 71 42.43 10.53 54.80
N THR A 72 41.20 10.82 55.24
CA THR A 72 40.89 11.17 56.64
C THR A 72 40.78 9.93 57.52
N SER A 73 40.95 10.07 58.83
CA SER A 73 40.75 8.97 59.77
C SER A 73 39.34 8.36 59.63
N PRO A 74 39.21 7.02 59.60
CA PRO A 74 37.91 6.40 59.40
C PRO A 74 37.02 6.56 60.66
N PRO A 75 35.69 6.65 60.49
CA PRO A 75 34.76 6.37 61.58
C PRO A 75 34.99 4.98 62.20
N GLN A 76 34.71 4.82 63.51
CA GLN A 76 34.97 3.59 64.29
C GLN A 76 34.36 2.30 63.69
N ASP A 77 33.37 2.41 62.80
CA ASP A 77 32.62 1.29 62.21
C ASP A 77 32.97 1.04 60.71
N THR A 78 34.11 1.54 60.23
CA THR A 78 34.50 1.40 58.81
C THR A 78 35.31 0.11 58.61
N PRO A 79 34.95 -0.77 57.66
CA PRO A 79 35.74 -1.97 57.36
C PRO A 79 37.12 -1.60 56.79
N GLN A 80 38.17 -2.33 57.18
CA GLN A 80 39.55 -2.08 56.75
C GLN A 80 39.82 -2.52 55.30
N TYR A 81 39.10 -3.52 54.81
CA TYR A 81 39.18 -4.03 53.45
C TYR A 81 37.79 -4.46 52.95
N ILE A 82 37.65 -4.55 51.63
CA ILE A 82 36.47 -5.13 51.00
C ILE A 82 36.89 -6.15 49.94
N VAL A 83 36.15 -7.24 49.85
CA VAL A 83 36.28 -8.19 48.75
C VAL A 83 35.32 -7.75 47.66
N ILE A 84 35.87 -7.36 46.51
CA ILE A 84 35.11 -7.02 45.32
C ILE A 84 34.94 -8.30 44.50
N GLU A 85 33.71 -8.79 44.48
CA GLU A 85 33.31 -9.84 43.55
C GLU A 85 32.96 -9.19 42.21
N PRO A 86 33.61 -9.60 41.09
CA PRO A 86 33.23 -9.15 39.77
C PRO A 86 31.74 -9.38 39.57
N THR A 87 31.01 -8.30 39.32
CA THR A 87 29.60 -8.42 38.97
C THR A 87 29.57 -8.94 37.55
N LEU A 88 29.35 -10.24 37.38
CA LEU A 88 29.06 -10.82 36.06
C LEU A 88 28.07 -9.87 35.35
N PRO A 89 28.36 -9.41 34.12
CA PRO A 89 27.44 -8.54 33.42
C PRO A 89 26.08 -9.20 33.46
N ARG A 90 25.12 -8.51 34.08
CA ARG A 90 23.75 -9.01 34.21
C ARG A 90 23.23 -9.16 32.79
N ARG A 91 23.33 -10.36 32.22
CA ARG A 91 22.67 -10.72 30.97
C ARG A 91 21.24 -10.28 31.16
N SER A 92 20.79 -9.33 30.34
CA SER A 92 19.40 -8.92 30.41
C SER A 92 18.57 -10.20 30.25
N PRO A 93 17.45 -10.41 30.98
CA PRO A 93 16.61 -11.59 30.79
C PRO A 93 16.11 -11.78 29.34
N HIS A 94 16.35 -10.81 28.46
CA HIS A 94 16.07 -10.82 27.03
C HIS A 94 17.28 -11.13 26.12
N GLU A 95 18.40 -11.60 26.68
CA GLU A 95 19.59 -12.01 25.90
C GLU A 95 19.48 -13.45 25.36
N GLY A 96 18.27 -14.03 25.40
CA GLY A 96 17.82 -14.96 24.37
C GLY A 96 17.29 -14.12 23.22
N SER A 97 18.04 -14.05 22.10
CA SER A 97 17.63 -13.33 20.88
C SER A 97 16.20 -13.69 20.53
N VAL A 98 15.25 -12.78 20.83
CA VAL A 98 13.91 -12.91 20.26
C VAL A 98 14.12 -12.91 18.76
N PRO A 99 13.73 -13.97 18.05
CA PRO A 99 13.99 -14.05 16.63
C PRO A 99 13.34 -12.86 15.93
N TRP A 100 14.03 -12.32 14.93
CA TRP A 100 13.45 -11.33 14.03
C TRP A 100 12.10 -11.83 13.50
N HIS A 101 11.18 -10.90 13.30
CA HIS A 101 9.95 -11.17 12.57
C HIS A 101 10.28 -11.90 11.26
N PRO A 102 9.50 -12.94 10.85
CA PRO A 102 9.86 -13.79 9.71
C PRO A 102 10.22 -13.05 8.42
N LEU A 103 9.54 -11.93 8.14
CA LEU A 103 9.84 -11.06 6.99
C LEU A 103 11.22 -10.38 7.08
N ILE A 104 11.63 -9.94 8.27
CA ILE A 104 12.95 -9.32 8.46
C ILE A 104 14.00 -10.43 8.46
N ALA A 105 13.72 -11.57 9.09
CA ALA A 105 14.58 -12.74 9.05
C ALA A 105 14.84 -13.20 7.60
N SER A 106 13.84 -13.16 6.71
CA SER A 106 14.02 -13.48 5.30
C SER A 106 14.91 -12.46 4.58
N TRP A 107 14.81 -11.16 4.89
CA TRP A 107 15.73 -10.15 4.35
C TRP A 107 17.19 -10.40 4.76
N HIS A 108 17.42 -10.76 6.02
CA HIS A 108 18.76 -11.11 6.51
C HIS A 108 19.29 -12.39 5.84
N LYS A 109 18.46 -13.43 5.69
CA LYS A 109 18.83 -14.67 4.99
C LYS A 109 19.16 -14.42 3.53
N GLU A 110 18.33 -13.63 2.82
CA GLU A 110 18.56 -13.32 1.42
C GLU A 110 19.83 -12.49 1.21
N ARG A 111 20.11 -11.51 2.09
CA ARG A 111 21.36 -10.75 2.05
C ARG A 111 22.58 -11.65 2.28
N ALA A 112 22.51 -12.55 3.25
CA ALA A 112 23.59 -13.52 3.52
C ALA A 112 23.81 -14.47 2.34
N ARG A 113 22.73 -14.94 1.70
CA ARG A 113 22.78 -15.74 0.47
C ARG A 113 23.46 -14.99 -0.66
N LEU A 114 23.05 -13.75 -0.94
CA LEU A 114 23.64 -12.93 -2.00
C LEU A 114 25.13 -12.66 -1.76
N ARG A 115 25.54 -12.49 -0.49
CA ARG A 115 26.95 -12.33 -0.12
C ARG A 115 27.77 -13.60 -0.34
N ALA A 116 27.18 -14.77 -0.11
CA ALA A 116 27.86 -16.06 -0.27
C ALA A 116 28.04 -16.50 -1.72
N LEU A 117 27.44 -15.79 -2.69
CA LEU A 117 27.61 -16.10 -4.11
C LEU A 117 29.05 -15.82 -4.58
N PRO A 118 29.60 -16.61 -5.51
CA PRO A 118 30.92 -16.38 -6.07
C PRO A 118 30.95 -15.08 -6.92
N PRO A 119 32.12 -14.43 -7.05
CA PRO A 119 32.28 -13.32 -7.99
C PRO A 119 31.92 -13.73 -9.42
N PRO A 120 31.32 -12.83 -10.23
CA PRO A 120 31.02 -11.42 -9.96
C PRO A 120 29.69 -11.20 -9.23
N TYR A 121 28.96 -12.25 -8.84
CA TYR A 121 27.59 -12.15 -8.34
C TYR A 121 27.50 -11.78 -6.85
N GLY A 122 28.51 -12.14 -6.05
CA GLY A 122 28.62 -11.80 -4.62
C GLY A 122 28.97 -10.34 -4.34
N THR A 123 28.01 -9.43 -4.50
CA THR A 123 28.22 -7.97 -4.35
C THR A 123 27.56 -7.36 -3.10
N ALA A 124 26.84 -8.17 -2.30
CA ALA A 124 26.08 -7.67 -1.17
C ALA A 124 26.98 -7.23 0.00
N LEU A 125 26.94 -5.93 0.33
CA LEU A 125 27.62 -5.34 1.49
C LEU A 125 26.92 -5.65 2.81
N ASP A 126 27.65 -5.48 3.91
CA ASP A 126 27.10 -5.51 5.27
C ASP A 126 26.01 -4.45 5.47
N TRP A 127 25.09 -4.76 6.39
CA TRP A 127 24.05 -3.81 6.79
C TRP A 127 24.66 -2.62 7.50
N THR A 128 24.27 -1.41 7.09
CA THR A 128 24.69 -0.20 7.79
C THR A 128 24.02 -0.12 9.18
N PRO A 129 24.60 0.61 10.16
CA PRO A 129 23.96 0.83 11.45
C PRO A 129 22.54 1.42 11.34
N LEU A 130 22.29 2.27 10.33
CA LEU A 130 20.98 2.84 10.06
C LEU A 130 19.98 1.77 9.57
N GLN A 131 20.41 0.86 8.69
CA GLN A 131 19.56 -0.24 8.22
C GLN A 131 19.20 -1.20 9.35
N LEU A 132 20.16 -1.56 10.20
CA LEU A 132 19.90 -2.38 11.38
C LEU A 132 18.91 -1.69 12.34
N ARG A 133 19.00 -0.36 12.50
CA ARG A 133 18.04 0.43 13.26
C ARG A 133 16.64 0.39 12.63
N GLN A 134 16.53 0.55 11.31
CA GLN A 134 15.27 0.40 10.59
C GLN A 134 14.65 -0.97 10.83
N HIS A 135 15.44 -2.05 10.76
CA HIS A 135 14.96 -3.41 11.00
C HIS A 135 14.43 -3.56 12.44
N LYS A 136 15.09 -2.99 13.45
CA LYS A 136 14.57 -2.99 14.84
C LYS A 136 13.21 -2.30 14.97
N ILE A 137 13.05 -1.14 14.34
CA ILE A 137 11.78 -0.40 14.36
C ILE A 137 10.68 -1.20 13.65
N LEU A 138 10.99 -1.76 12.48
CA LEU A 138 10.04 -2.58 11.73
C LEU A 138 9.69 -3.87 12.47
N ASP A 139 10.63 -4.49 13.17
CA ASP A 139 10.38 -5.70 13.97
C ASP A 139 9.34 -5.43 15.06
N MET A 140 9.46 -4.30 15.76
CA MET A 140 8.49 -3.86 16.76
C MET A 140 7.11 -3.62 16.14
N ILE A 141 7.05 -2.88 15.01
CA ILE A 141 5.79 -2.59 14.32
C ILE A 141 5.14 -3.88 13.81
N PHE A 142 5.89 -4.73 13.11
CA PHE A 142 5.41 -5.97 12.50
C PHE A 142 4.85 -6.94 13.54
N LYS A 143 5.60 -7.18 14.63
CA LYS A 143 5.13 -8.04 15.72
C LYS A 143 3.91 -7.46 16.42
N ALA A 144 3.81 -6.14 16.54
CA ALA A 144 2.66 -5.50 17.16
C ALA A 144 1.40 -5.62 16.30
N VAL A 145 1.46 -5.25 15.01
CA VAL A 145 0.29 -5.27 14.13
C VAL A 145 -0.19 -6.69 13.80
N GLN A 146 0.70 -7.69 13.83
CA GLN A 146 0.32 -9.10 13.69
C GLN A 146 -0.63 -9.58 14.78
N LYS A 147 -0.48 -9.06 16.01
CA LYS A 147 -1.40 -9.38 17.10
C LYS A 147 -2.82 -8.89 16.82
N ASP A 148 -2.97 -7.89 15.96
CA ASP A 148 -4.26 -7.33 15.54
C ASP A 148 -4.78 -7.93 14.22
N GLY A 149 -4.11 -8.97 13.71
CA GLY A 149 -4.50 -9.67 12.48
C GLY A 149 -4.00 -9.05 11.18
N LEU A 150 -3.16 -8.01 11.22
CA LEU A 150 -2.50 -7.50 10.02
C LEU A 150 -1.25 -8.33 9.72
N VAL A 151 -1.10 -8.79 8.48
CA VAL A 151 0.03 -9.62 8.06
C VAL A 151 1.02 -8.77 7.26
N PRO A 152 2.24 -8.49 7.78
CA PRO A 152 3.28 -7.80 7.04
C PRO A 152 3.81 -8.69 5.91
N ARG A 153 3.94 -8.14 4.70
CA ARG A 153 4.49 -8.80 3.52
C ARG A 153 5.49 -7.89 2.81
N ASP A 154 6.42 -8.53 2.08
CA ASP A 154 7.30 -7.82 1.17
C ASP A 154 6.49 -7.22 0.01
N ALA A 155 6.79 -5.98 -0.37
CA ALA A 155 6.07 -5.29 -1.45
C ALA A 155 6.50 -5.76 -2.85
N ARG A 156 7.45 -6.72 -2.98
CA ARG A 156 8.00 -7.39 -4.19
C ARG A 156 8.35 -6.49 -5.38
N ARG A 157 7.40 -5.74 -5.93
CA ARG A 157 7.50 -4.82 -7.08
C ARG A 157 7.60 -3.35 -6.66
N GLU A 158 7.18 -3.00 -5.45
CA GLU A 158 7.18 -1.62 -4.95
C GLU A 158 8.24 -1.44 -3.85
N LYS A 159 8.75 -0.21 -3.68
CA LYS A 159 9.67 0.09 -2.58
C LYS A 159 8.89 0.17 -1.26
N GLY A 160 9.12 -0.78 -0.36
CA GLY A 160 8.52 -0.78 0.97
C GLY A 160 8.03 -2.16 1.40
N PHE A 161 6.96 -2.17 2.18
CA PHE A 161 6.30 -3.37 2.68
C PHE A 161 4.79 -3.12 2.75
N ILE A 162 4.02 -4.21 2.71
CA ILE A 162 2.56 -4.15 2.71
C ILE A 162 2.05 -4.72 4.04
N PHE A 163 1.05 -4.08 4.64
CA PHE A 163 0.20 -4.70 5.65
C PHE A 163 -1.08 -5.20 5.00
N GLN A 164 -1.26 -6.52 4.98
CA GLN A 164 -2.48 -7.15 4.48
C GLN A 164 -3.47 -7.34 5.63
N TYR A 165 -4.72 -6.93 5.41
CA TYR A 165 -5.83 -7.13 6.34
C TYR A 165 -7.08 -7.53 5.56
N GLN A 166 -7.46 -8.81 5.62
CA GLN A 166 -8.53 -9.37 4.78
C GLN A 166 -8.28 -9.08 3.29
N SER A 167 -9.18 -8.36 2.61
CA SER A 167 -9.07 -7.92 1.21
C SER A 167 -8.33 -6.60 1.02
N ILE A 168 -7.88 -5.96 2.11
CA ILE A 168 -7.20 -4.67 2.09
C ILE A 168 -5.69 -4.84 2.12
N GLU A 169 -5.01 -4.02 1.33
CA GLU A 169 -3.56 -3.86 1.34
C GLU A 169 -3.20 -2.41 1.65
N ILE A 170 -2.28 -2.22 2.61
CA ILE A 170 -1.73 -0.92 2.97
C ILE A 170 -0.24 -0.93 2.63
N LEU A 171 0.17 -0.11 1.68
CA LEU A 171 1.58 0.06 1.33
C LEU A 171 2.22 1.09 2.25
N CYS A 172 3.32 0.68 2.89
CA CYS A 172 4.11 1.52 3.77
C CYS A 172 5.58 1.51 3.36
N SER A 173 6.30 2.57 3.74
CA SER A 173 7.74 2.69 3.55
C SER A 173 8.41 3.20 4.82
N LEU A 174 9.66 2.77 5.04
CA LEU A 174 10.55 3.32 6.06
C LEU A 174 11.87 3.70 5.38
N THR A 175 12.12 4.99 5.21
CA THR A 175 13.24 5.51 4.43
C THR A 175 14.05 6.55 5.21
N GLU A 176 15.25 6.84 4.74
CA GLU A 176 16.05 7.94 5.27
C GLU A 176 15.68 9.25 4.56
N LYS A 177 15.43 10.31 5.33
CA LYS A 177 15.22 11.65 4.80
C LYS A 177 16.51 12.09 4.10
N LYS A 178 16.36 12.54 2.87
CA LYS A 178 17.44 13.17 2.09
C LYS A 178 17.26 14.67 2.09
N ARG A 179 18.34 15.39 2.31
CA ARG A 179 18.39 16.85 2.16
C ARG A 179 18.99 17.18 0.79
N ARG A 180 18.29 18.03 0.04
CA ARG A 180 18.83 18.61 -1.19
C ARG A 180 19.82 19.70 -0.81
N ILE A 181 21.05 19.59 -1.30
CA ILE A 181 22.09 20.59 -1.15
C ILE A 181 22.61 20.98 -2.52
N GLN A 182 23.15 22.20 -2.61
CA GLN A 182 23.74 22.73 -3.83
C GLN A 182 25.26 22.59 -3.70
N GLU A 183 25.89 21.89 -4.63
CA GLU A 183 27.34 21.71 -4.68
C GLU A 183 27.88 22.24 -6.02
N PRO A 184 29.07 22.86 -6.04
CA PRO A 184 29.70 23.26 -7.30
C PRO A 184 30.13 22.02 -8.08
N ARG A 185 29.90 22.02 -9.40
CA ARG A 185 30.31 20.93 -10.28
C ARG A 185 31.84 20.94 -10.41
N VAL A 186 32.47 19.78 -10.24
CA VAL A 186 33.92 19.67 -10.39
C VAL A 186 34.27 20.00 -11.85
N ARG A 187 34.98 21.12 -12.07
CA ARG A 187 35.44 21.70 -13.37
C ARG A 187 34.54 22.71 -14.07
N THR A 188 33.35 23.05 -13.56
CA THR A 188 32.55 24.17 -14.10
C THR A 188 31.98 25.02 -12.97
N SER A 189 31.78 26.32 -13.19
CA SER A 189 31.11 27.22 -12.23
C SER A 189 29.60 26.97 -12.11
N GLU A 190 29.11 25.85 -12.64
CA GLU A 190 27.73 25.42 -12.55
C GLU A 190 27.47 24.75 -11.21
N PHE A 191 26.31 25.00 -10.64
CA PHE A 191 25.87 24.31 -9.43
C PHE A 191 25.00 23.10 -9.78
N VAL A 192 25.20 22.00 -9.07
CA VAL A 192 24.38 20.80 -9.15
C VAL A 192 23.67 20.53 -7.83
N PHE A 193 22.43 20.05 -7.92
CA PHE A 193 21.67 19.63 -6.74
C PHE A 193 22.00 18.17 -6.42
N VAL A 194 22.58 17.94 -5.24
CA VAL A 194 22.90 16.61 -4.73
C VAL A 194 22.02 16.29 -3.53
N LEU A 195 21.51 15.07 -3.47
CA LEU A 195 20.73 14.57 -2.33
C LEU A 195 21.66 13.90 -1.33
N LYS A 196 21.82 14.49 -0.13
CA LYS A 196 22.60 13.90 0.95
C LYS A 196 21.72 13.23 2.01
N PRO A 197 22.10 12.04 2.50
CA PRO A 197 21.47 11.40 3.65
C PRO A 197 21.57 12.30 4.90
N THR A 198 20.55 12.27 5.75
CA THR A 198 20.48 13.12 6.97
C THR A 198 20.61 12.34 8.27
N GLY A 199 20.55 11.01 8.23
CA GLY A 199 20.45 10.12 9.38
C GLY A 199 19.06 10.07 10.02
N ASN A 200 18.14 10.94 9.60
CA ASN A 200 16.77 10.99 10.11
C ASN A 200 15.86 10.06 9.30
N LEU A 201 15.04 9.29 9.99
CA LEU A 201 14.12 8.36 9.35
C LEU A 201 12.74 8.98 9.09
N VAL A 202 12.05 8.44 8.08
CA VAL A 202 10.66 8.77 7.72
C VAL A 202 9.89 7.49 7.49
N PHE A 203 8.79 7.31 8.23
CA PHE A 203 7.80 6.28 7.98
C PHE A 203 6.63 6.90 7.21
N LYS A 204 6.17 6.26 6.13
CA LYS A 204 5.02 6.70 5.34
C LYS A 204 4.02 5.57 5.12
N ILE A 205 2.73 5.90 5.17
CA ILE A 205 1.67 5.14 4.52
C ILE A 205 1.55 5.72 3.11
N GLU A 206 2.17 5.04 2.14
CA GLU A 206 2.25 5.49 0.75
C GLU A 206 0.88 5.36 0.06
N ARG A 207 0.18 4.24 0.30
CA ARG A 207 -1.11 3.94 -0.32
C ARG A 207 -1.99 3.12 0.62
N CYS A 208 -3.22 3.58 0.79
CA CYS A 208 -4.29 2.90 1.53
C CYS A 208 -5.62 3.29 0.89
N PHE A 209 -6.64 2.43 0.99
CA PHE A 209 -7.93 2.67 0.36
C PHE A 209 -8.67 3.86 1.01
N ALA A 210 -8.60 3.96 2.34
CA ALA A 210 -9.08 5.13 3.07
C ALA A 210 -8.07 6.29 3.00
N ASN A 211 -8.55 7.51 2.78
CA ASN A 211 -7.71 8.71 2.73
C ASN A 211 -7.75 9.56 4.03
N ASN A 212 -8.13 8.96 5.16
CA ASN A 212 -8.23 9.67 6.44
C ASN A 212 -6.98 9.46 7.32
N GLY A 213 -6.67 10.47 8.13
CA GLY A 213 -5.63 10.40 9.15
C GLY A 213 -4.22 10.77 8.70
N ARG A 214 -3.28 10.67 9.64
CA ARG A 214 -1.86 10.96 9.43
C ARG A 214 -1.22 9.84 8.62
N ARG A 215 -0.41 10.21 7.62
CA ARG A 215 0.29 9.26 6.73
C ARG A 215 1.81 9.34 6.77
N GLU A 216 2.38 10.27 7.52
CA GLU A 216 3.83 10.51 7.55
C GLU A 216 4.32 10.82 8.95
N TRP A 217 5.36 10.10 9.38
CA TRP A 217 6.07 10.29 10.65
C TRP A 217 7.55 10.47 10.36
N LEU A 218 8.09 11.60 10.81
CA LEU A 218 9.42 12.06 10.47
C LEU A 218 10.19 12.38 11.75
N GLU A 219 11.45 11.95 11.82
CA GLU A 219 12.36 12.33 12.90
C GLU A 219 12.78 13.80 12.77
N GLU A 220 12.21 14.63 13.64
CA GLU A 220 12.51 16.07 13.76
C GLU A 220 12.47 16.51 15.22
N GLY A 221 13.19 17.60 15.53
CA GLY A 221 13.18 18.20 16.87
C GLY A 221 13.64 17.27 18.01
N GLY A 222 14.48 16.27 17.70
CA GLY A 222 14.94 15.27 18.68
C GLY A 222 13.97 14.13 18.95
N ARG A 223 12.73 14.18 18.42
CA ARG A 223 11.78 13.06 18.51
C ARG A 223 12.18 11.98 17.51
N ARG A 224 12.49 10.80 18.04
CA ARG A 224 12.90 9.62 17.25
C ARG A 224 11.69 8.75 16.86
N LEU A 225 11.80 7.98 15.78
CA LEU A 225 10.74 7.08 15.31
C LEU A 225 10.36 6.03 16.34
N GLU A 226 11.31 5.56 17.15
CA GLU A 226 11.06 4.61 18.24
C GLU A 226 9.98 5.12 19.20
N ALA A 227 9.96 6.44 19.47
CA ALA A 227 8.94 7.08 20.30
C ALA A 227 7.60 7.30 19.56
N MET A 228 7.58 7.17 18.24
CA MET A 228 6.38 7.29 17.39
C MET A 228 5.77 5.93 17.04
N VAL A 229 6.44 4.82 17.36
CA VAL A 229 5.95 3.45 17.06
C VAL A 229 4.50 3.20 17.51
N PRO A 230 4.08 3.56 18.75
CA PRO A 230 2.69 3.37 19.15
C PRO A 230 1.68 4.13 18.28
N GLU A 231 2.02 5.36 17.90
CA GLU A 231 1.20 6.21 17.02
C GLU A 231 1.09 5.60 15.62
N ILE A 232 2.21 5.14 15.05
CA ILE A 232 2.27 4.48 13.75
C ILE A 232 1.41 3.22 13.73
N ILE A 233 1.50 2.39 14.77
CA ILE A 233 0.70 1.16 14.91
C ILE A 233 -0.80 1.51 14.93
N SER A 234 -1.21 2.50 15.73
CA SER A 234 -2.61 2.94 15.78
C SER A 234 -3.11 3.43 14.42
N SER A 235 -2.33 4.24 13.71
CA SER A 235 -2.73 4.73 12.38
C SER A 235 -2.79 3.64 11.33
N ILE A 236 -1.93 2.62 11.38
CA ILE A 236 -2.03 1.44 10.50
C ILE A 236 -3.33 0.67 10.77
N ARG A 237 -3.69 0.47 12.05
CA ARG A 237 -4.95 -0.21 12.44
C ARG A 237 -6.18 0.56 11.96
N GLU A 238 -6.20 1.87 12.21
CA GLU A 238 -7.28 2.75 11.77
C GLU A 238 -7.41 2.76 10.24
N ALA A 239 -6.30 2.86 9.52
CA ALA A 239 -6.27 2.81 8.07
C ALA A 239 -6.82 1.48 7.54
N ALA A 240 -6.50 0.35 8.17
CA ALA A 240 -6.99 -0.97 7.78
C ALA A 240 -8.52 -1.09 7.95
N LEU A 241 -9.02 -0.71 9.12
CA LEU A 241 -10.46 -0.78 9.42
C LEU A 241 -11.27 0.21 8.57
N ALA A 242 -10.78 1.44 8.40
CA ALA A 242 -11.44 2.43 7.55
C ALA A 242 -11.46 1.98 6.08
N SER A 243 -10.35 1.43 5.60
CA SER A 243 -10.23 0.90 4.23
C SER A 243 -11.21 -0.25 3.99
N LEU A 244 -11.34 -1.18 4.95
CA LEU A 244 -12.26 -2.30 4.84
C LEU A 244 -13.72 -1.84 4.73
N ARG A 245 -14.13 -0.88 5.59
CA ARG A 245 -15.48 -0.32 5.57
C ARG A 245 -15.79 0.37 4.24
N LEU A 246 -14.89 1.22 3.75
CA LEU A 246 -15.09 1.92 2.49
C LEU A 246 -15.12 0.94 1.31
N TRP A 247 -14.29 -0.11 1.32
CA TRP A 247 -14.31 -1.15 0.29
C TRP A 247 -15.65 -1.88 0.26
N GLN A 248 -16.21 -2.25 1.43
CA GLN A 248 -17.54 -2.88 1.52
C GLN A 248 -18.65 -1.99 0.95
N ILE A 249 -18.65 -0.70 1.31
CA ILE A 249 -19.63 0.26 0.78
C ILE A 249 -19.50 0.37 -0.74
N GLN A 250 -18.28 0.50 -1.27
CA GLN A 250 -18.04 0.61 -2.71
C GLN A 250 -18.51 -0.65 -3.45
N GLN A 251 -18.27 -1.84 -2.90
CA GLN A 251 -18.73 -3.10 -3.49
C GLN A 251 -20.26 -3.16 -3.55
N GLU A 252 -20.94 -2.79 -2.46
CA GLU A 252 -22.41 -2.78 -2.43
C GLU A 252 -22.99 -1.76 -3.43
N GLN A 253 -22.41 -0.56 -3.50
CA GLN A 253 -22.83 0.47 -4.46
C GLN A 253 -22.60 0.02 -5.91
N THR A 254 -21.49 -0.66 -6.18
CA THR A 254 -21.19 -1.21 -7.50
C THR A 254 -22.19 -2.30 -7.88
N ARG A 255 -22.52 -3.21 -6.94
CA ARG A 255 -23.53 -4.24 -7.14
C ARG A 255 -24.90 -3.65 -7.45
N LYS A 256 -25.38 -2.72 -6.61
CA LYS A 256 -26.67 -2.02 -6.81
C LYS A 256 -26.69 -1.28 -8.16
N SER A 257 -25.60 -0.61 -8.52
CA SER A 257 -25.50 0.11 -9.78
C SER A 257 -25.50 -0.82 -10.99
N ALA A 258 -24.85 -1.98 -10.90
CA ALA A 258 -24.87 -3.01 -11.93
C ALA A 258 -26.28 -3.61 -12.14
N GLU A 259 -26.99 -3.92 -11.05
CA GLU A 259 -28.38 -4.39 -11.11
C GLU A 259 -29.31 -3.37 -11.77
N VAL A 260 -29.18 -2.09 -11.43
CA VAL A 260 -29.95 -1.01 -12.07
C VAL A 260 -29.61 -0.89 -13.56
N ARG A 261 -28.33 -1.00 -13.92
CA ARG A 261 -27.89 -0.97 -15.33
C ARG A 261 -28.48 -2.12 -16.13
N GLU A 262 -28.41 -3.34 -15.60
CA GLU A 262 -28.97 -4.53 -16.25
C GLU A 262 -30.49 -4.40 -16.46
N ARG A 263 -31.23 -3.96 -15.43
CA ARG A 263 -32.68 -3.69 -15.55
C ARG A 263 -32.98 -2.67 -16.65
N ARG A 264 -32.21 -1.57 -16.72
CA ARG A 264 -32.37 -0.54 -17.75
C ARG A 264 -32.05 -1.08 -19.15
N GLU A 265 -31.03 -1.91 -19.30
CA GLU A 265 -30.67 -2.52 -20.58
C GLU A 265 -31.75 -3.49 -21.07
N VAL A 266 -32.29 -4.33 -20.18
CA VAL A 266 -33.42 -5.24 -20.49
C VAL A 266 -34.66 -4.45 -20.89
N GLU A 267 -35.01 -3.41 -20.12
CA GLU A 267 -36.18 -2.59 -20.41
C GLU A 267 -36.01 -1.79 -21.71
N ALA A 268 -34.81 -1.26 -21.97
CA ALA A 268 -34.48 -0.55 -23.21
C ALA A 268 -34.61 -1.49 -24.42
N LYS A 269 -34.11 -2.72 -24.33
CA LYS A 269 -34.28 -3.74 -25.39
C LYS A 269 -35.76 -4.04 -25.62
N ARG A 270 -36.54 -4.24 -24.56
CA ARG A 270 -37.99 -4.48 -24.67
C ARG A 270 -38.69 -3.30 -25.36
N ARG A 271 -38.42 -2.07 -24.92
CA ARG A 271 -38.98 -0.85 -25.54
C ARG A 271 -38.56 -0.71 -27.01
N GLN A 272 -37.33 -1.09 -27.35
CA GLN A 272 -36.87 -1.06 -28.75
C GLN A 272 -37.63 -2.07 -29.61
N ILE A 273 -37.78 -3.31 -29.12
CA ILE A 273 -38.55 -4.34 -29.82
C ILE A 273 -40.01 -3.88 -30.02
N ASP A 274 -40.63 -3.34 -28.97
CA ASP A 274 -42.01 -2.85 -29.05
C ASP A 274 -42.15 -1.66 -30.01
N ARG A 275 -41.17 -0.74 -30.04
CA ARG A 275 -41.11 0.34 -31.05
C ARG A 275 -41.03 -0.21 -32.47
N ASN A 276 -40.11 -1.13 -32.74
CA ASN A 276 -39.93 -1.72 -34.08
C ASN A 276 -41.23 -2.41 -34.56
N ARG A 277 -41.90 -3.13 -33.64
CA ARG A 277 -43.19 -3.78 -33.91
C ARG A 277 -44.29 -2.77 -34.20
N TRP A 278 -44.34 -1.68 -33.45
CA TRP A 278 -45.29 -0.60 -33.66
C TRP A 278 -45.08 0.10 -35.01
N GLU A 279 -43.84 0.36 -35.40
CA GLU A 279 -43.52 0.88 -36.73
C GLU A 279 -43.97 -0.07 -37.84
N ALA A 280 -43.73 -1.38 -37.70
CA ALA A 280 -44.23 -2.38 -38.64
C ALA A 280 -45.76 -2.39 -38.71
N PHE A 281 -46.45 -2.24 -37.59
CA PHE A 281 -47.91 -2.14 -37.54
C PHE A 281 -48.42 -0.89 -38.27
N ILE A 282 -47.78 0.27 -38.08
CA ILE A 282 -48.07 1.50 -38.81
C ILE A 282 -47.88 1.30 -40.33
N GLU A 283 -46.83 0.57 -40.76
CA GLU A 283 -46.62 0.27 -42.18
C GLU A 283 -47.81 -0.48 -42.79
N TYR A 284 -48.45 -1.41 -42.07
CA TYR A 284 -49.67 -2.07 -42.57
C TYR A 284 -50.84 -1.10 -42.69
N GLY A 285 -50.99 -0.16 -41.75
CA GLY A 285 -51.99 0.92 -41.87
C GLY A 285 -51.79 1.76 -43.13
N HIS A 286 -50.55 2.08 -43.47
CA HIS A 286 -50.22 2.75 -44.73
C HIS A 286 -50.51 1.87 -45.95
N ARG A 287 -50.16 0.57 -45.92
CA ARG A 287 -50.46 -0.38 -47.01
C ARG A 287 -51.97 -0.46 -47.27
N LEU A 288 -52.80 -0.48 -46.23
CA LEU A 288 -54.27 -0.45 -46.36
C LEU A 288 -54.77 0.80 -47.09
N THR A 289 -54.23 1.97 -46.73
CA THR A 289 -54.62 3.24 -47.35
C THR A 289 -54.22 3.27 -48.83
N VAL A 290 -53.03 2.78 -49.16
CA VAL A 290 -52.55 2.69 -50.54
C VAL A 290 -53.37 1.67 -51.34
N ALA A 291 -53.75 0.53 -50.74
CA ALA A 291 -54.61 -0.47 -51.38
C ALA A 291 -55.96 0.14 -51.78
N ASP A 292 -56.60 0.91 -50.89
CA ASP A 292 -57.86 1.62 -51.20
C ASP A 292 -57.72 2.61 -52.35
N GLN A 293 -56.58 3.31 -52.42
CA GLN A 293 -56.30 4.27 -53.50
C GLN A 293 -56.07 3.54 -54.83
N LEU A 294 -55.29 2.46 -54.82
CA LEU A 294 -55.02 1.64 -56.01
C LEU A 294 -56.28 0.97 -56.53
N GLU A 295 -57.14 0.45 -55.66
CA GLU A 295 -58.42 -0.14 -56.08
C GLU A 295 -59.32 0.89 -56.78
N LYS A 296 -59.47 2.08 -56.18
CA LYS A 296 -60.23 3.19 -56.79
C LYS A 296 -59.65 3.60 -58.13
N PHE A 297 -58.32 3.65 -58.24
CA PHE A 297 -57.62 4.03 -59.47
C PHE A 297 -57.78 2.97 -60.57
N ILE A 298 -57.57 1.69 -60.27
CA ILE A 298 -57.80 0.58 -61.22
C ILE A 298 -59.24 0.60 -61.71
N ARG A 299 -60.22 0.75 -60.81
CA ARG A 299 -61.63 0.84 -61.18
C ARG A 299 -61.91 2.04 -62.09
N HIS A 300 -61.30 3.20 -61.82
CA HIS A 300 -61.44 4.37 -62.68
C HIS A 300 -60.88 4.12 -64.08
N LEU A 301 -59.70 3.50 -64.19
CA LEU A 301 -59.11 3.12 -65.48
C LEU A 301 -59.99 2.13 -66.25
N GLU A 302 -60.54 1.14 -65.58
CA GLU A 302 -61.47 0.17 -66.16
C GLU A 302 -62.74 0.83 -66.72
N CYS A 303 -63.33 1.79 -65.98
CA CYS A 303 -64.51 2.51 -66.45
C CYS A 303 -64.22 3.48 -67.61
N THR A 304 -63.00 4.00 -67.71
CA THR A 304 -62.63 5.00 -68.71
C THR A 304 -62.07 4.36 -69.99
N THR A 305 -61.60 3.12 -69.92
CA THR A 305 -61.05 2.38 -71.06
C THR A 305 -62.17 1.87 -71.95
N SER A 306 -62.22 2.35 -73.20
CA SER A 306 -63.21 1.90 -74.19
C SER A 306 -62.75 0.71 -75.04
N ASP A 307 -61.44 0.55 -75.25
CA ASP A 307 -60.84 -0.57 -75.98
C ASP A 307 -59.70 -1.21 -75.18
N PHE A 308 -59.96 -2.42 -74.68
CA PHE A 308 -59.02 -3.18 -73.85
C PHE A 308 -57.99 -3.98 -74.67
N SER A 309 -58.09 -3.96 -75.99
CA SER A 309 -57.19 -4.68 -76.91
C SER A 309 -55.98 -3.87 -77.35
N VAL A 310 -55.98 -2.54 -77.12
CA VAL A 310 -54.87 -1.64 -77.45
C VAL A 310 -53.58 -2.14 -76.78
N ILE A 311 -52.52 -2.27 -77.57
CA ILE A 311 -51.23 -2.79 -77.15
C ILE A 311 -50.29 -1.64 -76.80
N ILE A 312 -49.76 -1.64 -75.58
CA ILE A 312 -48.74 -0.71 -75.10
C ILE A 312 -47.56 -1.54 -74.63
N ASP A 313 -46.37 -1.27 -75.20
CA ASP A 313 -45.13 -2.00 -74.90
C ASP A 313 -45.28 -3.53 -75.03
N GLY A 314 -45.89 -3.98 -76.14
CA GLY A 314 -46.08 -5.40 -76.43
C GLY A 314 -47.12 -6.13 -75.56
N ARG A 315 -47.86 -5.43 -74.69
CA ARG A 315 -48.91 -6.00 -73.84
C ARG A 315 -50.25 -5.26 -74.02
N PRO A 316 -51.39 -5.96 -74.14
CA PRO A 316 -52.69 -5.31 -74.21
C PRO A 316 -53.07 -4.67 -72.86
N ILE A 317 -53.88 -3.60 -72.90
CA ILE A 317 -54.36 -2.91 -71.68
C ILE A 317 -55.05 -3.87 -70.70
N SER A 318 -55.80 -4.85 -71.20
CA SER A 318 -56.42 -5.90 -70.36
C SER A 318 -55.43 -6.70 -69.52
N ASP A 319 -54.25 -7.01 -70.06
CA ASP A 319 -53.20 -7.74 -69.33
C ASP A 319 -52.47 -6.84 -68.33
N TRP A 320 -52.33 -5.53 -68.64
CA TRP A 320 -51.83 -4.54 -67.67
C TRP A 320 -52.77 -4.38 -66.48
N LEU A 321 -54.09 -4.33 -66.71
CA LEU A 321 -55.09 -4.25 -65.63
C LEU A 321 -55.14 -5.54 -64.81
N ARG A 322 -55.04 -6.72 -65.45
CA ARG A 322 -54.93 -7.99 -64.74
C ARG A 322 -53.66 -8.06 -63.88
N TRP A 323 -52.53 -7.60 -64.42
CA TRP A 323 -51.28 -7.47 -63.67
C TRP A 323 -51.46 -6.56 -62.44
N ALA A 324 -52.07 -5.39 -62.60
CA ALA A 324 -52.30 -4.43 -61.51
C ALA A 324 -53.19 -5.02 -60.41
N ARG A 325 -54.28 -5.71 -60.77
CA ARG A 325 -55.15 -6.42 -59.81
C ARG A 325 -54.41 -7.51 -59.05
N SER A 326 -53.64 -8.35 -59.74
CA SER A 326 -52.86 -9.41 -59.07
C SER A 326 -51.78 -8.85 -58.13
N HIS A 327 -51.20 -7.69 -58.45
CA HIS A 327 -50.25 -7.02 -57.55
C HIS A 327 -50.94 -6.38 -56.36
N LEU A 328 -52.14 -5.81 -56.55
CA LEU A 328 -52.98 -5.32 -55.46
C LEU A 328 -53.36 -6.45 -54.50
N GLU A 329 -53.75 -7.63 -54.99
CA GLU A 329 -54.10 -8.78 -54.14
C GLU A 329 -52.95 -9.23 -53.23
N LYS A 330 -51.71 -9.18 -53.72
CA LYS A 330 -50.52 -9.51 -52.93
C LYS A 330 -50.11 -8.41 -51.95
N PHE A 331 -50.51 -7.16 -52.24
CA PHE A 331 -50.15 -5.99 -51.45
C PHE A 331 -51.19 -5.67 -50.37
N ASP A 332 -52.48 -5.94 -50.62
CA ASP A 332 -53.60 -5.59 -49.75
C ASP A 332 -53.56 -6.39 -48.44
N PRO A 333 -53.34 -5.74 -47.29
CA PRO A 333 -53.33 -6.41 -46.00
C PRO A 333 -54.66 -7.09 -45.63
N ARG A 334 -55.80 -6.71 -46.24
CA ARG A 334 -57.11 -7.33 -45.98
C ARG A 334 -57.20 -8.79 -46.43
N LEU A 335 -56.34 -9.18 -47.36
CA LEU A 335 -56.29 -10.54 -47.91
C LEU A 335 -55.30 -11.44 -47.15
N LEU A 336 -54.57 -10.87 -46.18
CA LEU A 336 -53.69 -11.62 -45.28
C LEU A 336 -54.45 -12.06 -44.03
N SER A 337 -54.09 -13.22 -43.48
CA SER A 337 -54.64 -13.66 -42.19
C SER A 337 -54.08 -12.81 -41.05
N THR A 338 -54.84 -12.70 -39.96
CA THR A 338 -54.40 -11.99 -38.76
C THR A 338 -53.12 -12.61 -38.18
N GLU A 339 -52.99 -13.94 -38.20
CA GLU A 339 -51.75 -14.60 -37.76
C GLU A 339 -50.56 -14.25 -38.64
N ALA A 340 -50.74 -14.17 -39.97
CA ALA A 340 -49.67 -13.83 -40.91
C ALA A 340 -49.13 -12.41 -40.66
N ILE A 341 -50.02 -11.44 -40.43
CA ILE A 341 -49.65 -10.04 -40.14
C ILE A 341 -48.86 -9.96 -38.83
N PHE A 342 -49.36 -10.59 -37.76
CA PHE A 342 -48.67 -10.54 -36.46
C PHE A 342 -47.38 -11.38 -36.44
N ALA A 343 -47.28 -12.44 -37.25
CA ALA A 343 -46.04 -13.18 -37.44
C ALA A 343 -44.95 -12.30 -38.08
N GLU A 344 -45.26 -11.61 -39.19
CA GLU A 344 -44.33 -10.68 -39.86
C GLU A 344 -43.90 -9.52 -38.93
N ILE A 345 -44.82 -9.01 -38.10
CA ILE A 345 -44.51 -7.99 -37.08
C ILE A 345 -43.61 -8.57 -35.98
N ALA A 346 -43.88 -9.79 -35.52
CA ALA A 346 -43.12 -10.45 -34.45
C ALA A 346 -41.66 -10.75 -34.84
N GLU A 347 -41.40 -10.93 -36.14
CA GLU A 347 -40.07 -11.16 -36.72
C GLU A 347 -39.18 -9.90 -36.74
N ARG A 348 -39.74 -8.68 -36.63
CA ARG A 348 -38.97 -7.42 -36.55
C ARG A 348 -38.33 -7.21 -35.17
N ARG A 349 -37.43 -8.11 -34.77
CA ARG A 349 -36.73 -8.06 -33.47
C ARG A 349 -35.60 -7.02 -33.44
N ASP A 350 -34.78 -6.95 -34.50
CA ASP A 350 -33.45 -6.30 -34.40
C ASP A 350 -33.10 -5.29 -35.51
N SER A 351 -33.98 -4.95 -36.45
CA SER A 351 -33.65 -3.99 -37.51
C SER A 351 -34.68 -2.87 -37.62
N PRO A 352 -34.29 -1.59 -37.41
CA PRO A 352 -35.05 -0.51 -38.00
C PRO A 352 -35.04 -0.68 -39.52
N ARG A 353 -36.09 -0.19 -40.17
CA ARG A 353 -36.23 -0.18 -41.63
C ARG A 353 -34.89 0.23 -42.25
N PRO A 354 -34.29 -0.53 -43.20
CA PRO A 354 -33.15 0.00 -43.93
C PRO A 354 -33.60 1.32 -44.54
N GLU A 355 -32.88 2.41 -44.24
CA GLU A 355 -33.14 3.71 -44.83
C GLU A 355 -33.22 3.50 -46.33
N LYS A 356 -34.42 3.70 -46.90
CA LYS A 356 -34.59 3.68 -48.34
C LYS A 356 -33.69 4.79 -48.87
N SER A 357 -32.63 4.37 -49.55
CA SER A 357 -31.87 5.17 -50.49
C SER A 357 -32.83 6.07 -51.25
N ALA A 358 -32.77 7.37 -50.95
CA ALA A 358 -33.28 8.39 -51.83
C ALA A 358 -32.45 8.31 -53.11
N GLY A 359 -33.09 7.94 -54.22
CA GLY A 359 -32.46 7.93 -55.54
C GLY A 359 -32.78 6.67 -56.33
N LEU A 360 -33.92 6.67 -57.03
CA LEU A 360 -33.99 6.84 -58.48
C LEU A 360 -35.46 6.90 -58.91
#